data_AF-H3SBF6-F1
#
_entry.id   AF-H3SBF6-F1
#
_cell.length_a   1.000
_cell.length_b   1.000
_cell.length_c   1.000
_cell.angle_alpha   90.00
_cell.angle_beta   90.00
_cell.angle_gamma   90.00
#
_symmetry.space_group_name_H-M   'P 1'
#
loop_
_entity.id
_entity.type
_entity.pdbx_description
1 polymer ?
#
loop_
_entity_poly.entity_id
_entity_poly.type
_entity_poly.pdbx_seq_one_letter_code
_entity_poly.pdbx_strand_id
1 'polypeptide(L)'
;MTLPFRPYSKGTQLKSKRVKDTQKQKGDISPSVDAELKERSKGICEICEKAWATERAHLTGRKQLDWKTKVTDLLHLCTECHRWLDGTPEGIRFRRLLANIINTVLGRR
;
A
#
# COMPACT_ATOMS: atom_id res chain seq x y z
N MET A 1 -30.28 -28.88 -32.58
CA MET A 1 -28.90 -29.09 -32.07
C MET A 1 -28.95 -29.18 -30.56
N THR A 2 -28.75 -30.36 -30.00
CA THR A 2 -28.74 -30.60 -28.54
C THR A 2 -27.30 -30.42 -28.04
N LEU A 3 -27.05 -29.34 -27.29
CA LEU A 3 -25.76 -29.15 -26.62
C LEU A 3 -25.62 -30.14 -25.45
N PRO A 4 -24.44 -30.74 -25.22
CA PRO A 4 -24.22 -31.63 -24.09
C PRO A 4 -24.30 -30.87 -22.76
N PHE A 5 -25.05 -31.41 -21.79
CA PHE A 5 -25.19 -30.84 -20.45
C PHE A 5 -23.85 -30.91 -19.70
N ARG A 6 -23.23 -29.74 -19.44
CA ARG A 6 -21.97 -29.61 -18.70
C ARG A 6 -22.24 -28.87 -17.37
N PRO A 7 -22.59 -29.58 -16.28
CA PRO A 7 -22.90 -28.94 -15.01
C PRO A 7 -21.62 -28.39 -14.36
N TYR A 8 -21.52 -27.07 -14.22
CA TYR A 8 -20.55 -26.48 -13.32
C TYR A 8 -21.11 -26.52 -11.90
N SER A 9 -20.31 -26.98 -10.93
CA SER A 9 -20.70 -26.91 -9.53
C SER A 9 -20.85 -25.44 -9.10
N LYS A 10 -21.77 -25.14 -8.17
CA LYS A 10 -21.89 -23.78 -7.59
C LYS A 10 -20.56 -23.29 -7.02
N GLY A 11 -19.76 -24.17 -6.42
CA GLY A 11 -18.42 -23.84 -5.92
C GLY A 11 -17.46 -23.38 -7.02
N THR A 12 -17.48 -24.04 -8.19
CA THR A 12 -16.67 -23.64 -9.35
C THR A 12 -17.17 -22.32 -9.96
N GLN A 13 -18.48 -22.07 -9.96
CA GLN A 13 -19.05 -20.81 -10.45
C GLN A 13 -18.71 -19.62 -9.55
N LEU A 14 -18.66 -19.82 -8.23
CA LEU A 14 -18.36 -18.77 -7.25
C LEU A 14 -16.87 -18.49 -7.07
N LYS A 15 -16.00 -19.41 -7.51
CA LYS A 15 -14.55 -19.22 -7.42
C LYS A 15 -14.10 -18.11 -8.40
N SER A 16 -13.44 -17.10 -7.87
CA SER A 16 -12.82 -16.06 -8.69
C SER A 16 -11.85 -16.68 -9.71
N LYS A 17 -12.04 -16.35 -10.99
CA LYS A 17 -11.12 -16.72 -12.09
C LYS A 17 -9.98 -15.73 -12.25
N ARG A 18 -9.97 -14.64 -11.47
CA ARG A 18 -8.98 -13.57 -11.57
C ARG A 18 -7.64 -14.08 -11.06
N VAL A 19 -6.63 -14.05 -11.94
CA VAL A 19 -5.23 -14.36 -11.62
C VAL A 19 -4.47 -13.14 -11.11
N LYS A 20 -4.78 -11.95 -11.63
CA LYS A 20 -4.08 -10.69 -11.28
C LYS A 20 -4.61 -10.11 -9.97
N ASP A 21 -3.73 -9.58 -9.14
CA ASP A 21 -4.12 -8.88 -7.92
C ASP A 21 -5.10 -7.73 -8.19
N THR A 22 -6.10 -7.62 -7.32
CA THR A 22 -6.98 -6.45 -7.26
C THR A 22 -6.22 -5.25 -6.70
N GLN A 23 -6.68 -4.03 -6.98
CA GLN A 23 -6.14 -2.81 -6.36
C GLN A 23 -6.21 -2.86 -4.83
N LYS A 24 -7.21 -3.57 -4.28
CA LYS A 24 -7.28 -3.87 -2.85
C LYS A 24 -6.04 -4.68 -2.43
N GLN A 25 -5.81 -5.83 -3.05
CA GLN A 25 -4.67 -6.71 -2.73
C GLN A 25 -3.31 -6.05 -2.98
N LYS A 26 -3.17 -5.22 -4.02
CA LYS A 26 -1.93 -4.48 -4.30
C LYS A 26 -1.56 -3.53 -3.16
N GLY A 27 -2.51 -2.73 -2.69
CA GLY A 27 -2.27 -1.78 -1.60
C GLY A 27 -2.20 -2.40 -0.21
N ASP A 28 -2.51 -3.68 -0.07
CA ASP A 28 -2.53 -4.37 1.22
C ASP A 28 -1.12 -4.49 1.80
N ILE A 29 -0.97 -4.20 3.10
CA ILE A 29 0.32 -4.28 3.79
C ILE A 29 0.46 -5.69 4.35
N SER A 30 1.37 -6.49 3.79
CA SER A 30 1.61 -7.84 4.32
C SER A 30 2.30 -7.79 5.69
N PRO A 31 2.14 -8.81 6.54
CA PRO A 31 2.80 -8.87 7.84
C PRO A 31 4.33 -8.72 7.76
N SER A 32 4.95 -9.25 6.69
CA SER A 32 6.38 -9.09 6.43
C SER A 32 6.78 -7.63 6.19
N VAL A 33 5.99 -6.89 5.40
CA VAL A 33 6.23 -5.47 5.10
C VAL A 33 5.99 -4.62 6.35
N ASP A 34 4.97 -4.94 7.15
CA ASP A 34 4.73 -4.24 8.43
C ASP A 34 5.89 -4.45 9.42
N ALA A 35 6.44 -5.66 9.51
CA ALA A 35 7.58 -5.97 10.36
C ALA A 35 8.84 -5.21 9.94
N GLU A 36 9.17 -5.23 8.64
CA GLU A 36 10.32 -4.50 8.09
C GLU A 36 10.17 -2.98 8.26
N LEU A 37 8.95 -2.45 8.12
CA LEU A 37 8.66 -1.03 8.38
C LEU A 37 8.89 -0.64 9.84
N LYS A 38 8.43 -1.46 10.79
CA LYS A 38 8.65 -1.23 12.22
C LYS A 38 10.11 -1.33 12.61
N GLU A 39 10.84 -2.27 12.03
CA GLU A 39 12.28 -2.42 12.26
C GLU A 39 13.03 -1.18 11.77
N ARG A 40 12.71 -0.68 10.57
CA ARG A 40 13.28 0.55 10.00
C ARG A 40 13.09 1.75 10.93
N SER A 41 11.87 1.94 11.42
CA SER A 41 11.54 3.13 12.21
C SER A 41 11.87 2.98 13.70
N LYS A 42 12.16 1.76 14.18
CA LYS A 42 12.30 1.40 15.60
C LYS A 42 11.10 1.84 16.45
N GLY A 43 9.92 1.91 15.84
CA GLY A 43 8.69 2.39 16.47
C GLY A 43 8.59 3.91 16.64
N ILE A 44 9.52 4.69 16.09
CA ILE A 44 9.53 6.16 16.16
C ILE A 44 8.97 6.75 14.86
N CYS A 45 8.27 7.88 14.96
CA CYS A 45 7.72 8.62 13.82
C CYS A 45 8.84 9.12 12.89
N GLU A 46 8.76 8.76 11.62
CA GLU A 46 9.78 9.07 10.60
C GLU A 46 9.72 10.52 10.08
N ILE A 47 8.79 11.35 10.57
CA ILE A 47 8.71 12.78 10.24
C ILE A 47 9.16 13.64 11.41
N CYS A 48 8.57 13.45 12.60
CA CYS A 48 8.85 14.33 13.73
C CYS A 48 9.95 13.80 14.65
N GLU A 49 10.30 12.51 14.55
CA GLU A 49 11.34 11.82 15.34
C GLU A 49 11.14 11.88 16.87
N LYS A 50 9.97 12.34 17.34
CA LYS A 50 9.69 12.60 18.75
C LYS A 50 8.62 11.70 19.36
N ALA A 51 7.69 11.24 18.53
CA ALA A 51 6.52 10.48 18.97
C ALA A 51 6.60 9.03 18.49
N TRP A 52 5.87 8.15 19.18
CA TRP A 52 5.66 6.78 18.72
C TRP A 52 4.92 6.76 17.38
N ALA A 53 5.42 5.95 16.45
CA ALA A 53 4.75 5.68 15.21
C ALA A 53 3.63 4.66 15.44
N THR A 54 2.40 5.09 15.21
CA THR A 54 1.19 4.29 15.41
C THR A 54 0.56 3.88 14.07
N GLU A 55 0.82 4.63 13.01
CA GLU A 55 0.10 4.57 11.75
C GLU A 55 1.04 4.34 10.57
N ARG A 56 0.53 3.62 9.55
CA ARG A 56 1.27 3.30 8.31
C ARG A 56 0.67 4.14 7.20
N ALA A 57 1.39 5.16 6.79
CA ALA A 57 0.95 6.09 5.77
C ALA A 57 1.48 5.66 4.40
N HIS A 58 0.59 5.45 3.43
CA HIS A 58 1.00 5.19 2.05
C HIS A 58 1.50 6.47 1.38
N LEU A 59 2.73 6.41 0.84
CA LEU A 59 3.30 7.48 0.02
C LEU A 59 2.69 7.49 -1.39
N THR A 60 2.62 6.32 -2.01
CA THR A 60 1.94 6.11 -3.28
C THR A 60 0.53 5.62 -2.98
N GLY A 61 -0.49 6.37 -3.42
CA GLY A 61 -1.88 6.01 -3.14
C GLY A 61 -2.22 4.62 -3.67
N ARG A 62 -3.06 3.87 -2.94
CA ARG A 62 -3.45 2.49 -3.31
C ARG A 62 -3.91 2.33 -4.77
N LYS A 63 -4.59 3.32 -5.33
CA LYS A 63 -5.09 3.30 -6.72
C LYS A 63 -4.00 3.53 -7.78
N GLN A 64 -2.82 4.00 -7.36
CA GLN A 64 -1.69 4.36 -8.21
C GLN A 64 -0.58 3.29 -8.16
N LEU A 65 -0.78 2.21 -7.41
CA LEU A 65 0.18 1.13 -7.30
C LEU A 65 -0.02 0.12 -8.44
N ASP A 66 1.01 -0.02 -9.27
CA ASP A 66 1.09 -1.10 -10.25
C ASP A 66 1.73 -2.37 -9.72
N TRP A 67 2.38 -2.28 -8.56
CA TRP A 67 2.98 -3.37 -7.81
C TRP A 67 2.28 -3.60 -6.46
N LYS A 68 2.67 -4.66 -5.75
CA LYS A 68 2.24 -4.92 -4.36
C LYS A 68 3.04 -4.04 -3.41
N THR A 69 2.37 -3.39 -2.45
CA THR A 69 2.97 -2.46 -1.47
C THR A 69 4.27 -3.01 -0.89
N LYS A 70 5.32 -2.20 -0.96
CA LYS A 70 6.62 -2.47 -0.35
C LYS A 70 6.86 -1.49 0.79
N VAL A 71 7.87 -1.76 1.62
CA VAL A 71 8.26 -0.85 2.72
C VAL A 71 8.66 0.53 2.23
N THR A 72 9.18 0.64 1.01
CA THR A 72 9.51 1.92 0.35
C THR A 72 8.28 2.76 0.00
N ASP A 73 7.09 2.16 -0.03
CA ASP A 73 5.83 2.85 -0.33
C ASP A 73 5.12 3.36 0.94
N LEU A 74 5.73 3.15 2.12
CA LEU A 74 5.13 3.42 3.43
C LEU A 74 6.02 4.34 4.26
N LEU A 75 5.39 5.17 5.08
CA LEU A 75 5.99 5.85 6.22
C LEU A 75 5.36 5.37 7.53
N HIS A 76 6.16 5.25 8.58
CA HIS A 76 5.68 4.93 9.93
C HIS A 76 5.57 6.21 10.75
N LEU A 77 4.34 6.64 11.04
CA LEU A 77 4.05 7.99 11.54
C LEU A 77 3.21 7.97 12.81
N CYS A 78 3.32 9.02 13.62
CA CYS A 78 2.31 9.32 14.62
C CYS A 78 1.05 9.88 13.94
N THR A 79 -0.09 9.81 14.62
CA THR A 79 -1.40 10.26 14.11
C THR A 79 -1.39 11.72 13.65
N GLU A 80 -0.69 12.62 14.35
CA GLU A 80 -0.63 14.04 13.97
C GLU A 80 0.13 14.26 12.66
N CYS A 81 1.29 13.61 12.51
CA CYS A 81 2.08 13.68 11.28
C CYS A 81 1.34 13.04 10.10
N HIS A 82 0.61 11.95 10.34
CA HIS A 82 -0.20 11.32 9.30
C HIS A 82 -1.37 12.22 8.86
N ARG A 83 -2.09 12.84 9.80
CA ARG A 83 -3.14 13.83 9.50
C ARG A 83 -2.60 15.02 8.71
N TRP A 84 -1.42 15.53 9.07
CA TRP A 84 -0.77 16.59 8.32
C TRP A 84 -0.45 16.14 6.88
N LEU A 85 0.16 14.96 6.74
CA LEU A 85 0.58 14.40 5.44
C LEU A 85 -0.59 14.24 4.46
N ASP A 86 -1.74 13.81 4.96
CA ASP A 86 -2.93 13.56 4.13
C ASP A 86 -3.88 14.75 4.02
N GLY A 87 -3.94 15.60 5.05
CA GLY A 87 -4.97 16.62 5.20
C GLY A 87 -4.57 18.03 4.76
N THR A 88 -3.26 18.32 4.61
CA THR A 88 -2.78 19.66 4.25
C THR A 88 -2.22 19.72 2.82
N PRO A 89 -2.33 20.86 2.11
CA PRO A 89 -1.70 21.04 0.81
C PRO A 89 -0.19 20.79 0.82
N GLU A 90 0.50 21.25 1.87
CA GLU A 90 1.93 21.06 2.08
C GLU A 90 2.26 19.59 2.28
N GLY A 91 1.52 18.89 3.14
CA GLY A 91 1.68 17.45 3.37
C GLY A 91 1.46 16.63 2.11
N ILE A 92 0.43 16.95 1.32
CA ILE A 92 0.16 16.27 0.05
C ILE A 92 1.31 16.48 -0.95
N ARG A 93 1.85 17.71 -1.04
CA ARG A 93 3.02 18.01 -1.90
C ARG A 93 4.26 17.27 -1.42
N PHE A 94 4.51 17.26 -0.11
CA PHE A 94 5.63 16.53 0.50
C PHE A 94 5.54 15.04 0.20
N ARG A 95 4.38 14.42 0.43
CA ARG A 95 4.12 13.01 0.12
C ARG A 95 4.43 12.68 -1.35
N ARG A 96 3.94 13.51 -2.28
CA ARG A 96 4.18 13.33 -3.72
C ARG A 96 5.65 13.46 -4.08
N LEU A 97 6.34 14.46 -3.53
CA LEU A 97 7.76 14.67 -3.73
C LEU A 97 8.56 13.43 -3.27
N LEU A 98 8.27 12.95 -2.06
CA LEU A 98 8.96 11.82 -1.46
C LEU A 98 8.72 10.52 -2.24
N ALA A 99 7.47 10.26 -2.62
CA ALA A 99 7.12 9.14 -3.51
C ALA A 99 7.89 9.22 -4.84
N ASN A 100 7.94 10.40 -5.47
CA ASN A 100 8.63 10.60 -6.73
C ASN A 100 10.14 10.40 -6.61
N ILE A 101 10.78 10.90 -5.55
CA ILE A 101 12.21 10.71 -5.29
C ILE A 101 12.52 9.22 -5.15
N ILE A 102 11.80 8.53 -4.27
CA ILE A 102 11.98 7.08 -4.04
C ILE A 102 11.81 6.30 -5.33
N ASN A 103 10.72 6.55 -6.06
CA ASN A 103 10.44 5.85 -7.31
C ASN A 103 11.50 6.14 -8.39
N THR A 104 12.03 7.36 -8.45
CA THR A 104 13.13 7.72 -9.35
C THR A 104 14.40 6.94 -9.00
N VAL A 105 14.78 6.90 -7.72
CA VAL A 105 15.96 6.15 -7.25
C VAL A 105 15.82 4.64 -7.50
N LEU A 106 14.60 4.11 -7.37
CA LEU A 106 14.32 2.69 -7.57
C LEU A 106 14.05 2.30 -9.04
N GLY A 107 14.09 3.26 -9.98
CA GLY A 107 13.79 3.02 -11.39
C GLY A 107 12.34 2.58 -11.66
N ARG A 108 11.40 2.96 -10.79
CA ARG A 108 9.97 2.64 -10.90
C ARG A 108 9.24 3.86 -11.49
N ARG A 109 9.29 4.02 -12.80
CA ARG A 109 8.45 4.99 -13.53
C ARG A 109 7.71 4.28 -14.65
#